data_AF-A0A7V4YRI1-F1
#
_entry.id   AF-A0A7V4YRI1-F1
#
_cell.length_a   1.000
_cell.length_b   1.000
_cell.length_c   1.000
_cell.angle_alpha   90.00
_cell.angle_beta   90.00
_cell.angle_gamma   90.00
#
_symmetry.space_group_name_H-M   'P 1'
#
loop_
_entity.id
_entity.type
_entity.pdbx_description
1 polymer ?
#
loop_
_entity_poly.entity_id
_entity_poly.type
_entity_poly.pdbx_seq_one_letter_code
_entity_poly.pdbx_strand_id
1 'polypeptide(L)'
;MPGMRKSMRKNFDPSLLRYPNEEKLLRYLLSLYGLKKAINLFIKLFSSLFEGFLLGEAVKATDKNYPHIHKIGKRVSSILNLKNPPHIFIAQDPLFIAYTIGTKEKHQIVLSSALVENFSEKEISFVIGHEIGHIIFDHIVFHSLIAFWTIFISRIPILKYTLFPSFLPLLAWSRNAEISADRVGLFVCRDIKSSINAMMKLSGGKEILKHVSSEEYMKQFDLIKKSPGRFLEFFSTHPFLPKRGKALFIFYKSPFYKNVIRYKKITPSFKEGVEKEVGRIMRVR
;
A
#
# COMPACT_ATOMS: atom_id res chain seq x y z
N MET A 1 4.76 -20.50 15.40
CA MET A 1 3.32 -20.15 15.41
C MET A 1 2.55 -21.18 16.23
N PRO A 2 2.12 -20.87 17.46
CA PRO A 2 1.06 -21.62 18.14
C PRO A 2 -0.28 -20.84 18.09
N GLY A 3 -1.38 -21.47 17.66
CA GLY A 3 -2.74 -20.99 17.93
C GLY A 3 -3.71 -20.76 16.75
N MET A 4 -3.30 -20.95 15.50
CA MET A 4 -4.17 -20.67 14.33
C MET A 4 -4.70 -21.96 13.69
N ARG A 5 -6.01 -22.23 13.78
CA ARG A 5 -6.64 -23.38 13.11
C ARG A 5 -6.58 -23.21 11.58
N LYS A 6 -6.02 -24.20 10.88
CA LYS A 6 -5.80 -24.24 9.42
C LYS A 6 -7.09 -24.03 8.60
N SER A 7 -8.25 -24.36 9.16
CA SER A 7 -9.58 -24.18 8.54
C SER A 7 -10.03 -22.72 8.46
N MET A 8 -9.71 -21.87 9.44
CA MET A 8 -10.11 -20.45 9.42
C MET A 8 -9.28 -19.61 8.42
N ARG A 9 -8.09 -20.08 8.02
CA ARG A 9 -7.30 -19.45 6.94
C ARG A 9 -7.99 -19.47 5.59
N LYS A 10 -8.78 -20.52 5.29
CA LYS A 10 -9.37 -20.74 3.96
C LYS A 10 -10.57 -19.83 3.65
N ASN A 11 -11.20 -19.22 4.66
CA ASN A 11 -12.48 -18.50 4.50
C ASN A 11 -12.39 -17.00 4.83
N PHE A 12 -11.19 -16.43 4.99
CA PHE A 12 -11.06 -14.98 5.19
C PHE A 12 -11.21 -14.27 3.85
N ASP A 13 -12.14 -13.31 3.79
CA ASP A 13 -12.30 -12.42 2.65
C ASP A 13 -11.48 -11.13 2.86
N PRO A 14 -10.40 -10.91 2.09
CA PRO A 14 -9.59 -9.70 2.19
C PRO A 14 -10.35 -8.42 1.84
N SER A 15 -11.47 -8.49 1.12
CA SER A 15 -12.32 -7.32 0.78
C SER A 15 -12.78 -6.54 2.01
N LEU A 16 -12.88 -7.22 3.16
CA LEU A 16 -13.25 -6.62 4.43
C LEU A 16 -12.26 -5.55 4.88
N LEU A 17 -10.99 -5.67 4.50
CA LEU A 17 -9.94 -4.70 4.83
C LEU A 17 -9.97 -3.45 3.94
N ARG A 18 -10.61 -3.54 2.76
CA ARG A 18 -10.66 -2.45 1.77
C ARG A 18 -11.32 -1.20 2.36
N TYR A 19 -10.74 -0.03 2.11
CA TYR A 19 -11.29 1.24 2.53
C TYR A 19 -12.47 1.65 1.61
N PRO A 20 -13.71 1.85 2.11
CA PRO A 20 -14.85 2.05 1.22
C PRO A 20 -14.78 3.28 0.32
N ASN A 21 -14.10 4.35 0.78
CA ASN A 21 -13.96 5.55 -0.04
C ASN A 21 -13.00 5.34 -1.22
N GLU A 22 -11.99 4.46 -1.06
CA GLU A 22 -11.15 4.02 -2.17
C GLU A 22 -11.99 3.30 -3.23
N GLU A 23 -12.81 2.32 -2.83
CA GLU A 23 -13.66 1.57 -3.77
C GLU A 23 -14.66 2.49 -4.50
N LYS A 24 -15.24 3.45 -3.80
CA LYS A 24 -16.14 4.46 -4.39
C LYS A 24 -15.43 5.30 -5.46
N LEU A 25 -14.22 5.78 -5.15
CA LEU A 25 -13.42 6.58 -6.10
C LEU A 25 -12.98 5.73 -7.30
N LEU A 26 -12.64 4.46 -7.09
CA LEU A 26 -12.29 3.54 -8.17
C LEU A 26 -13.46 3.33 -9.13
N ARG A 27 -14.67 3.10 -8.60
CA ARG A 27 -15.89 2.96 -9.41
C ARG A 27 -16.17 4.22 -10.23
N TYR A 28 -15.96 5.39 -9.64
CA TYR A 28 -16.07 6.67 -10.34
C TYR A 28 -15.04 6.77 -11.48
N LEU A 29 -13.76 6.48 -11.22
CA LEU A 29 -12.71 6.49 -12.25
C LEU A 29 -13.06 5.54 -13.41
N LEU A 30 -13.47 4.32 -13.10
CA LEU A 30 -13.85 3.31 -14.10
C LEU A 30 -15.09 3.69 -14.91
N SER A 31 -15.93 4.62 -14.42
CA SER A 31 -17.08 5.15 -15.16
C SER A 31 -16.70 6.23 -16.18
N LEU A 32 -15.49 6.81 -16.07
CA LEU A 32 -15.01 7.82 -17.00
C LEU A 32 -14.82 7.21 -18.40
N TYR A 33 -15.46 7.85 -19.38
CA TYR A 33 -15.37 7.42 -20.78
C TYR A 33 -13.92 7.40 -21.26
N GLY A 34 -13.54 6.36 -22.00
CA GLY A 34 -12.19 6.20 -22.55
C GLY A 34 -11.12 5.68 -21.57
N LEU A 35 -11.28 5.82 -20.25
CA LEU A 35 -10.26 5.40 -19.27
C LEU A 35 -10.00 3.88 -19.32
N LYS A 36 -11.06 3.07 -19.42
CA LYS A 36 -10.92 1.61 -19.55
C LYS A 36 -10.13 1.21 -20.81
N LYS A 37 -10.32 1.92 -21.93
CA LYS A 37 -9.58 1.65 -23.17
C LYS A 37 -8.10 2.01 -22.99
N ALA A 38 -7.81 3.16 -22.39
CA ALA A 38 -6.44 3.58 -22.09
C ALA A 38 -5.72 2.61 -21.14
N ILE A 39 -6.40 2.14 -20.09
CA ILE A 39 -5.91 1.10 -19.18
C ILE A 39 -5.56 -0.17 -19.94
N ASN A 40 -6.48 -0.68 -20.77
CA ASN A 40 -6.25 -1.92 -21.50
C ASN A 40 -5.09 -1.80 -22.49
N LEU A 41 -4.94 -0.64 -23.15
CA LEU A 41 -3.80 -0.37 -24.02
C LEU A 41 -2.49 -0.35 -23.23
N PHE A 42 -2.46 0.33 -22.07
CA PHE A 42 -1.30 0.39 -21.20
C PHE A 42 -0.87 -1.01 -20.73
N ILE A 43 -1.82 -1.83 -20.29
CA ILE A 43 -1.56 -3.23 -19.89
C ILE A 43 -0.94 -4.01 -21.04
N LYS A 44 -1.49 -3.91 -22.26
CA LYS A 44 -0.96 -4.63 -23.44
C LYS A 44 0.46 -4.21 -23.79
N LEU A 45 0.78 -2.92 -23.70
CA LEU A 45 2.10 -2.40 -24.06
C LEU A 45 3.18 -2.76 -23.03
N PHE A 46 2.86 -2.74 -21.74
CA PHE A 46 3.89 -2.76 -20.69
C PHE A 46 3.94 -4.04 -19.86
N SER A 47 2.93 -4.92 -19.91
CA SER A 47 2.88 -6.10 -19.04
C SER A 47 4.02 -7.12 -19.25
N SER A 48 4.59 -7.21 -20.46
CA SER A 48 5.69 -8.15 -20.77
C SER A 48 7.09 -7.58 -20.52
N LEU A 49 7.24 -6.25 -20.44
CA LEU A 49 8.55 -5.59 -20.35
C LEU A 49 9.12 -5.59 -18.94
N PHE A 50 8.26 -5.52 -17.92
CA PHE A 50 8.70 -5.33 -16.53
C PHE A 50 9.44 -6.53 -15.96
N GLU A 51 9.01 -7.75 -16.25
CA GLU A 51 9.68 -8.95 -15.72
C GLU A 51 11.09 -9.12 -16.30
N GLY A 52 11.24 -8.90 -17.61
CA GLY A 52 12.55 -8.96 -18.27
C GLY A 52 13.52 -7.90 -17.73
N PHE A 53 13.03 -6.67 -17.56
CA PHE A 53 13.83 -5.59 -16.96
C PHE A 53 14.29 -5.92 -15.54
N LEU A 54 13.39 -6.40 -14.67
CA LEU A 54 13.74 -6.75 -13.29
C LEU A 54 14.71 -7.93 -13.19
N LEU A 55 14.67 -8.88 -14.13
CA LEU A 55 15.65 -9.97 -14.17
C LEU A 55 17.06 -9.50 -14.54
N GLY A 56 17.19 -8.37 -15.25
CA GLY A 56 18.47 -7.75 -15.57
C GLY A 56 19.02 -6.84 -14.46
N GLU A 57 18.14 -6.13 -13.75
CA GLU A 57 18.53 -5.05 -12.82
C GLU A 57 18.39 -5.41 -11.33
N ALA A 58 17.74 -6.53 -10.98
CA ALA A 58 17.44 -6.89 -9.61
C ALA A 58 17.60 -8.39 -9.32
N VAL A 59 17.80 -8.73 -8.05
CA VAL A 59 17.95 -10.12 -7.61
C VAL A 59 16.60 -10.68 -7.20
N LYS A 60 16.13 -11.72 -7.90
CA LYS A 60 14.91 -12.44 -7.53
C LYS A 60 15.10 -13.21 -6.21
N ALA A 61 14.22 -12.98 -5.24
CA ALA A 61 14.15 -13.77 -4.02
C ALA A 61 13.65 -15.18 -4.33
N THR A 62 14.39 -16.18 -3.85
CA THR A 62 14.11 -17.61 -4.01
C THR A 62 14.49 -18.35 -2.74
N ASP A 63 14.35 -19.68 -2.72
CA ASP A 63 14.84 -20.48 -1.59
C ASP A 63 16.38 -20.50 -1.51
N LYS A 64 17.09 -20.02 -2.56
CA LYS A 64 18.56 -19.90 -2.61
C LYS A 64 19.06 -18.46 -2.48
N ASN A 65 18.32 -17.48 -3.00
CA ASN A 65 18.69 -16.06 -2.99
C ASN A 65 17.74 -15.29 -2.07
N TYR A 66 18.24 -14.56 -1.06
CA TYR A 66 17.40 -13.91 -0.04
C TYR A 66 16.32 -14.86 0.55
N PRO A 67 16.70 -16.04 1.08
CA PRO A 67 15.74 -17.06 1.52
C PRO A 67 14.80 -16.57 2.63
N HIS A 68 15.26 -15.63 3.47
CA HIS A 68 14.44 -15.02 4.50
C HIS A 68 13.32 -14.15 3.91
N ILE A 69 13.59 -13.32 2.89
CA ILE A 69 12.58 -12.52 2.20
C ILE A 69 11.57 -13.42 1.49
N HIS A 70 12.05 -14.44 0.78
CA HIS A 70 11.19 -15.40 0.08
C HIS A 70 10.24 -16.13 1.05
N LYS A 71 10.75 -16.53 2.23
CA LYS A 71 9.95 -17.15 3.28
C LYS A 71 8.90 -16.20 3.85
N ILE A 72 9.22 -14.92 4.06
CA ILE A 72 8.26 -13.90 4.50
C ILE A 72 7.19 -13.72 3.43
N GLY A 73 7.57 -13.57 2.16
CA GLY A 73 6.65 -13.47 1.02
C GLY A 73 5.66 -14.65 0.97
N LYS A 74 6.17 -15.88 0.95
CA LYS A 74 5.35 -17.11 1.01
C LYS A 74 4.39 -17.13 2.21
N ARG A 75 4.87 -16.73 3.39
CA ARG A 75 4.06 -16.67 4.61
C ARG A 75 2.92 -15.64 4.47
N VAL A 76 3.21 -14.43 4.00
CA VAL A 76 2.22 -13.37 3.82
C VAL A 76 1.20 -13.75 2.76
N SER A 77 1.62 -14.24 1.60
CA SER A 77 0.72 -14.71 0.54
C SER A 77 -0.19 -15.86 1.01
N SER A 78 0.33 -16.76 1.86
CA SER A 78 -0.45 -17.83 2.47
C SER A 78 -1.50 -17.33 3.47
N ILE A 79 -1.19 -16.29 4.26
CA ILE A 79 -2.16 -15.66 5.19
C ILE A 79 -3.35 -15.07 4.42
N LEU A 80 -3.08 -14.50 3.24
CA LEU A 80 -4.09 -13.85 2.39
C LEU A 80 -4.70 -14.78 1.34
N ASN A 81 -4.33 -16.07 1.34
CA ASN A 81 -4.83 -17.09 0.42
C ASN A 81 -4.73 -16.69 -1.07
N LEU A 82 -3.61 -16.07 -1.46
CA LEU A 82 -3.38 -15.68 -2.86
C LEU A 82 -3.23 -16.91 -3.74
N LYS A 83 -4.00 -16.97 -4.83
CA LYS A 83 -3.85 -18.01 -5.86
C LYS A 83 -2.52 -17.89 -6.61
N ASN A 84 -2.14 -16.64 -6.92
CA ASN A 84 -0.92 -16.29 -7.63
C ASN A 84 -0.09 -15.38 -6.72
N PRO A 85 0.91 -15.89 -6.00
CA PRO A 85 1.81 -15.07 -5.20
C PRO A 85 2.75 -14.21 -6.07
N PRO A 86 3.10 -12.97 -5.64
CA PRO A 86 4.10 -12.16 -6.31
C PRO A 86 5.47 -12.83 -6.32
N HIS A 87 6.23 -12.64 -7.40
CA HIS A 87 7.68 -12.72 -7.33
C HIS A 87 8.22 -11.49 -6.57
N ILE A 88 9.17 -11.69 -5.66
CA ILE A 88 9.81 -10.60 -4.93
C ILE A 88 11.23 -10.41 -5.48
N PHE A 89 11.60 -9.17 -5.76
CA PHE A 89 12.92 -8.77 -6.23
C PHE A 89 13.56 -7.80 -5.25
N ILE A 90 14.88 -7.87 -5.13
CA ILE A 90 15.70 -6.93 -4.36
C ILE A 90 16.52 -6.12 -5.35
N ALA A 91 16.27 -4.80 -5.40
CA ALA A 91 16.99 -3.87 -6.25
C ALA A 91 17.97 -3.03 -5.41
N GLN A 92 19.12 -2.67 -5.99
CA GLN A 92 20.05 -1.77 -5.32
C GLN A 92 19.44 -0.37 -5.26
N ASP A 93 19.20 0.12 -4.05
CA ASP A 93 18.78 1.49 -3.82
C ASP A 93 19.10 1.88 -2.36
N PRO A 94 19.77 3.02 -2.11
CA PRO A 94 20.10 3.47 -0.76
C PRO A 94 18.89 3.99 0.03
N LEU A 95 17.78 4.31 -0.64
CA LEU A 95 16.55 4.77 -0.02
C LEU A 95 15.66 3.59 0.36
N PHE A 96 14.75 3.79 1.32
CA PHE A 96 13.75 2.79 1.67
C PHE A 96 12.58 2.86 0.70
N ILE A 97 12.58 1.94 -0.27
CA ILE A 97 11.60 1.91 -1.34
C ILE A 97 11.04 0.49 -1.42
N ALA A 98 9.72 0.41 -1.57
CA ALA A 98 9.02 -0.77 -1.99
C ALA A 98 7.94 -0.34 -2.98
N TYR A 99 7.71 -1.16 -4.00
CA TYR A 99 6.60 -0.95 -4.93
C TYR A 99 6.20 -2.26 -5.60
N THR A 100 4.98 -2.26 -6.13
CA THR A 100 4.43 -3.34 -6.94
C THR A 100 4.33 -2.90 -8.39
N ILE A 101 4.71 -3.79 -9.30
CA ILE A 101 4.62 -3.57 -10.75
C ILE A 101 3.93 -4.76 -11.44
N GLY A 102 3.37 -4.52 -12.62
CA GLY A 102 2.70 -5.54 -13.43
C GLY A 102 1.18 -5.41 -13.48
N THR A 103 0.49 -6.55 -13.50
CA THR A 103 -0.96 -6.69 -13.65
C THR A 103 -1.53 -7.59 -12.57
N LYS A 104 -2.86 -7.71 -12.51
CA LYS A 104 -3.54 -8.66 -11.62
C LYS A 104 -3.03 -10.10 -11.79
N GLU A 105 -2.74 -10.50 -13.02
CA GLU A 105 -2.35 -11.88 -13.35
C GLU A 105 -0.85 -12.13 -13.15
N LYS A 106 -0.01 -11.14 -13.49
CA LYS A 106 1.44 -11.21 -13.40
C LYS A 106 1.96 -9.97 -12.70
N HIS A 107 2.41 -10.11 -11.47
CA HIS A 107 2.86 -9.00 -10.65
C HIS A 107 4.13 -9.35 -9.87
N GLN A 108 4.94 -8.33 -9.66
CA GLN A 108 6.19 -8.40 -8.92
C GLN A 108 6.20 -7.35 -7.82
N ILE A 109 6.80 -7.67 -6.69
CA ILE A 109 7.13 -6.73 -5.64
C ILE A 109 8.63 -6.47 -5.71
N VAL A 110 9.02 -5.21 -5.69
CA VAL A 110 10.41 -4.79 -5.62
C VAL A 110 10.64 -4.17 -4.26
N LEU A 111 11.70 -4.62 -3.57
CA LEU A 111 12.19 -4.04 -2.32
C LEU A 111 13.59 -3.48 -2.56
N SER A 112 13.90 -2.31 -2.01
CA SER A 112 15.27 -1.81 -2.03
C SER A 112 16.18 -2.62 -1.10
N SER A 113 17.46 -2.70 -1.44
CA SER A 113 18.49 -3.30 -0.58
C SER A 113 18.53 -2.62 0.79
N ALA A 114 18.46 -1.28 0.84
CA ALA A 114 18.45 -0.55 2.10
C ALA A 114 17.25 -0.91 2.98
N LEU A 115 16.06 -1.13 2.42
CA LEU A 115 14.90 -1.59 3.19
C LEU A 115 15.13 -2.98 3.77
N VAL A 116 15.61 -3.91 2.95
CA VAL A 116 15.90 -5.30 3.36
C VAL A 116 16.92 -5.36 4.51
N GLU A 117 17.95 -4.53 4.48
CA GLU A 117 19.02 -4.49 5.48
C GLU A 117 18.58 -3.84 6.80
N ASN A 118 17.67 -2.88 6.77
CA ASN A 118 17.38 -2.01 7.93
C ASN A 118 16.02 -2.30 8.58
N PHE A 119 15.20 -3.17 8.01
CA PHE A 119 13.86 -3.50 8.53
C PHE A 119 13.87 -4.88 9.19
N SER A 120 13.21 -4.99 10.34
CA SER A 120 12.99 -6.28 11.00
C SER A 120 12.02 -7.16 10.22
N GLU A 121 12.00 -8.47 10.50
CA GLU A 121 11.08 -9.40 9.83
C GLU A 121 9.61 -8.96 9.88
N LYS A 122 9.15 -8.39 11.01
CA LYS A 122 7.77 -7.90 11.16
C LYS A 122 7.52 -6.64 10.35
N GLU A 123 8.49 -5.73 10.28
CA GLU A 123 8.41 -4.51 9.46
C GLU A 123 8.41 -4.87 7.97
N ILE A 124 9.26 -5.81 7.53
CA ILE A 124 9.23 -6.34 6.15
C ILE A 124 7.91 -7.06 5.86
N SER A 125 7.38 -7.82 6.81
CA SER A 125 6.05 -8.45 6.67
C SER A 125 4.95 -7.42 6.47
N PHE A 126 5.04 -6.27 7.16
CA PHE A 126 4.11 -5.15 6.98
C PHE A 126 4.24 -4.55 5.57
N VAL A 127 5.46 -4.27 5.11
CA VAL A 127 5.73 -3.71 3.77
C VAL A 127 5.23 -4.65 2.67
N ILE A 128 5.61 -5.94 2.71
CA ILE A 128 5.14 -6.92 1.72
C ILE A 128 3.61 -7.08 1.78
N GLY A 129 3.02 -7.05 2.97
CA GLY A 129 1.57 -7.07 3.12
C GLY A 129 0.87 -5.85 2.53
N HIS A 130 1.47 -4.68 2.69
CA HIS A 130 1.01 -3.43 2.09
C HIS A 130 1.04 -3.53 0.56
N GLU A 131 2.15 -3.96 -0.03
CA GLU A 131 2.29 -4.17 -1.47
C GLU A 131 1.30 -5.22 -2.02
N ILE A 132 1.09 -6.32 -1.29
CA ILE A 132 0.04 -7.29 -1.63
C ILE A 132 -1.36 -6.67 -1.54
N GLY A 133 -1.58 -5.71 -0.64
CA GLY A 133 -2.80 -4.90 -0.60
C GLY A 133 -3.11 -4.24 -1.94
N HIS A 134 -2.10 -3.71 -2.63
CA HIS A 134 -2.26 -3.15 -3.97
C HIS A 134 -2.58 -4.21 -5.04
N ILE A 135 -2.06 -5.43 -4.87
CA ILE A 135 -2.38 -6.56 -5.75
C ILE A 135 -3.83 -6.99 -5.60
N ILE A 136 -4.29 -7.27 -4.37
CA ILE A 136 -5.62 -7.84 -4.11
C ILE A 136 -6.78 -6.89 -4.45
N PHE A 137 -6.53 -5.58 -4.42
CA PHE A 137 -7.54 -4.56 -4.70
C PHE A 137 -7.41 -3.95 -6.10
N ASP A 138 -6.57 -4.55 -6.96
CA ASP A 138 -6.36 -4.14 -8.35
C ASP A 138 -5.83 -2.70 -8.52
N HIS A 139 -4.98 -2.25 -7.59
CA HIS A 139 -4.41 -0.89 -7.61
C HIS A 139 -3.25 -0.74 -8.61
N ILE A 140 -2.55 -1.83 -8.93
CA ILE A 140 -1.24 -1.82 -9.65
C ILE A 140 -1.29 -1.02 -10.95
N VAL A 141 -2.32 -1.24 -11.77
CA VAL A 141 -2.44 -0.63 -13.09
C VAL A 141 -2.62 0.89 -12.99
N PHE A 142 -3.40 1.35 -12.02
CA PHE A 142 -3.62 2.77 -11.78
C PHE A 142 -2.35 3.44 -11.22
N HIS A 143 -1.62 2.77 -10.32
CA HIS A 143 -0.31 3.25 -9.86
C HIS A 143 0.68 3.35 -11.03
N SER A 144 0.66 2.39 -11.95
CA SER A 144 1.49 2.42 -13.16
C SER A 144 1.13 3.59 -14.08
N LEU A 145 -0.17 3.92 -14.22
CA LEU A 145 -0.61 5.12 -14.94
C LEU A 145 -0.14 6.42 -14.27
N ILE A 146 -0.17 6.49 -12.93
CA ILE A 146 0.38 7.62 -12.17
C ILE A 146 1.87 7.77 -12.40
N ALA A 147 2.63 6.67 -12.37
CA ALA A 147 4.06 6.67 -12.63
C ALA A 147 4.36 7.12 -14.06
N PHE A 148 3.64 6.57 -15.05
CA PHE A 148 3.77 6.97 -16.46
C PHE A 148 3.47 8.46 -16.66
N TRP A 149 2.38 8.96 -16.05
CA TRP A 149 2.07 10.39 -16.05
C TRP A 149 3.22 11.22 -15.49
N THR A 150 3.72 10.86 -14.32
CA THR A 150 4.75 11.61 -13.60
C THR A 150 6.07 11.64 -14.37
N ILE A 151 6.51 10.50 -14.90
CA ILE A 151 7.81 10.36 -15.56
C ILE A 151 7.78 10.97 -16.97
N PHE A 152 6.70 10.76 -17.73
CA PHE A 152 6.63 11.13 -19.15
C PHE A 152 5.71 12.32 -19.40
N ILE A 153 4.40 12.17 -19.15
CA ILE A 153 3.40 13.17 -19.57
C ILE A 153 3.63 14.53 -18.91
N SER A 154 3.96 14.54 -17.62
CA SER A 154 4.17 15.77 -16.85
C SER A 154 5.40 16.57 -17.30
N ARG A 155 6.30 15.98 -18.09
CA ARG A 155 7.48 16.64 -18.67
C ARG A 155 7.16 17.46 -19.92
N ILE A 156 5.98 17.25 -20.52
CA ILE A 156 5.52 17.94 -21.72
C ILE A 156 4.52 19.03 -21.30
N PRO A 157 4.87 20.34 -21.33
CA PRO A 157 4.06 21.39 -20.72
C PRO A 157 2.60 21.41 -21.20
N ILE A 158 2.38 21.31 -22.52
CA ILE A 158 1.02 21.34 -23.09
C ILE A 158 0.17 20.18 -22.55
N LEU A 159 0.68 18.94 -22.57
CA LEU A 159 -0.05 17.78 -22.07
C LEU A 159 -0.27 17.87 -20.56
N LYS A 160 0.73 18.33 -19.80
CA LYS A 160 0.63 18.55 -18.37
C LYS A 160 -0.55 19.46 -18.05
N TYR A 161 -0.57 20.68 -18.59
CA TYR A 161 -1.61 21.65 -18.22
C TYR A 161 -2.99 21.24 -18.73
N THR A 162 -3.10 20.63 -19.91
CA THR A 162 -4.37 20.19 -20.48
C THR A 162 -4.98 19.02 -19.70
N LEU A 163 -4.18 18.02 -19.32
CA LEU A 163 -4.69 16.77 -18.74
C LEU A 163 -4.66 16.74 -17.20
N PHE A 164 -3.99 17.70 -16.55
CA PHE A 164 -3.84 17.72 -15.09
C PHE A 164 -5.17 17.70 -14.32
N PRO A 165 -6.24 18.43 -14.72
CA PRO A 165 -7.53 18.34 -14.02
C PRO A 165 -8.08 16.91 -13.98
N SER A 166 -7.93 16.16 -15.08
CA SER A 166 -8.34 14.75 -15.16
C SER A 166 -7.47 13.81 -14.32
N PHE A 167 -6.25 14.25 -13.96
CA PHE A 167 -5.33 13.50 -13.11
C PHE A 167 -5.64 13.64 -11.61
N LEU A 168 -6.27 14.73 -11.17
CA LEU A 168 -6.58 14.98 -9.75
C LEU A 168 -7.45 13.88 -9.09
N PRO A 169 -8.52 13.36 -9.72
CA PRO A 169 -9.29 12.25 -9.16
C PRO A 169 -8.46 10.98 -8.97
N LEU A 170 -7.48 10.74 -9.84
CA LEU A 170 -6.56 9.61 -9.74
C LEU A 170 -5.62 9.75 -8.54
N LEU A 171 -5.11 10.96 -8.27
CA LEU A 171 -4.35 11.25 -7.05
C LEU A 171 -5.19 11.09 -5.79
N ALA A 172 -6.45 11.56 -5.82
CA ALA A 172 -7.37 11.37 -4.70
C ALA A 172 -7.63 9.88 -4.43
N TRP A 173 -7.86 9.08 -5.47
CA TRP A 173 -7.99 7.63 -5.34
C TRP A 173 -6.71 6.99 -4.79
N SER A 174 -5.53 7.34 -5.33
CA SER A 174 -4.23 6.82 -4.90
C SER A 174 -4.02 7.02 -3.40
N ARG A 175 -4.34 8.20 -2.88
CA ARG A 175 -4.25 8.48 -1.44
C ARG A 175 -5.17 7.58 -0.58
N ASN A 176 -6.33 7.20 -1.11
CA ASN A 176 -7.25 6.30 -0.41
C ASN A 176 -6.82 4.82 -0.55
N ALA A 177 -6.17 4.46 -1.65
CA ALA A 177 -5.57 3.14 -1.89
C ALA A 177 -4.52 2.78 -0.82
N GLU A 178 -3.72 3.75 -0.39
CA GLU A 178 -2.76 3.57 0.71
C GLU A 178 -3.41 3.10 2.01
N ILE A 179 -4.62 3.58 2.34
CA ILE A 179 -5.33 3.17 3.56
C ILE A 179 -5.79 1.72 3.47
N SER A 180 -6.26 1.28 2.29
CA SER A 180 -6.57 -0.12 2.04
C SER A 180 -5.34 -1.00 2.21
N ALA A 181 -4.21 -0.59 1.63
CA ALA A 181 -2.95 -1.33 1.68
C ALA A 181 -2.35 -1.40 3.09
N ASP A 182 -2.36 -0.29 3.85
CA ASP A 182 -1.91 -0.24 5.24
C ASP A 182 -2.64 -1.23 6.14
N ARG A 183 -3.96 -1.38 5.94
CA ARG A 183 -4.78 -2.34 6.70
C ARG A 183 -4.39 -3.78 6.40
N VAL A 184 -4.04 -4.09 5.15
CA VAL A 184 -3.55 -5.42 4.75
C VAL A 184 -2.18 -5.67 5.37
N GLY A 185 -1.27 -4.70 5.29
CA GLY A 185 0.04 -4.75 5.95
C GLY A 185 -0.08 -5.06 7.44
N LEU A 186 -0.93 -4.32 8.18
CA LEU A 186 -1.16 -4.56 9.60
C LEU A 186 -1.81 -5.93 9.85
N PHE A 187 -2.78 -6.31 9.02
CA PHE A 187 -3.47 -7.59 9.16
C PHE A 187 -2.50 -8.78 9.04
N VAL A 188 -1.47 -8.70 8.19
CA VAL A 188 -0.52 -9.81 8.04
C VAL A 188 0.62 -9.76 9.06
N CYS A 189 1.11 -8.58 9.44
CA CYS A 189 2.20 -8.45 10.42
C CYS A 189 1.71 -8.64 11.87
N ARG A 190 0.43 -8.35 12.13
CA ARG A 190 -0.25 -8.44 13.45
C ARG A 190 0.40 -7.62 14.57
N ASP A 191 1.20 -6.61 14.21
CA ASP A 191 2.01 -5.86 15.16
C ASP A 191 1.99 -4.36 14.82
N ILE A 192 1.15 -3.61 15.54
CA ILE A 192 0.98 -2.17 15.28
C ILE A 192 2.29 -1.39 15.48
N LYS A 193 3.13 -1.79 16.43
CA LYS A 193 4.42 -1.13 16.68
C LYS A 193 5.32 -1.26 15.45
N SER A 194 5.46 -2.47 14.89
CA SER A 194 6.23 -2.72 13.68
C SER A 194 5.65 -2.00 12.46
N SER A 195 4.32 -1.93 12.33
CA SER A 195 3.69 -1.15 11.26
C SER A 195 4.03 0.34 11.32
N ILE A 196 3.91 0.96 12.49
CA ILE A 196 4.22 2.39 12.67
C ILE A 196 5.73 2.63 12.55
N ASN A 197 6.57 1.74 13.09
CA ASN A 197 8.02 1.82 12.94
C ASN A 197 8.45 1.77 11.48
N ALA A 198 7.87 0.88 10.67
CA ALA A 198 8.13 0.82 9.23
C ALA A 198 7.81 2.16 8.54
N MET A 199 6.64 2.74 8.83
CA MET A 199 6.27 4.06 8.31
C MET A 199 7.23 5.18 8.77
N MET A 200 7.64 5.16 10.04
CA MET A 200 8.60 6.13 10.58
C MET A 200 9.96 6.03 9.90
N LYS A 201 10.46 4.81 9.67
CA LYS A 201 11.71 4.58 8.94
C LYS A 201 11.67 5.15 7.53
N LEU A 202 10.54 5.04 6.82
CA LEU A 202 10.35 5.70 5.51
C LEU A 202 10.50 7.24 5.60
N SER A 203 10.19 7.84 6.76
CA SER A 203 10.25 9.29 6.96
C SER A 203 11.64 9.81 7.37
N GLY A 204 12.42 9.04 8.13
CA GLY A 204 13.66 9.55 8.74
C GLY A 204 14.81 8.54 8.82
N GLY A 205 14.74 7.45 8.05
CA GLY A 205 15.84 6.51 7.93
C GLY A 205 15.94 5.50 9.09
N LYS A 206 17.01 4.71 9.08
CA LYS A 206 17.20 3.55 9.98
C LYS A 206 17.20 3.92 11.48
N GLU A 207 17.78 5.08 11.80
CA GLU A 207 18.02 5.50 13.19
C GLU A 207 16.85 6.29 13.81
N ILE A 208 15.80 6.63 13.05
CA ILE A 208 14.71 7.48 13.53
C ILE A 208 14.10 6.97 14.84
N LEU A 209 14.03 5.65 15.03
CA LEU A 209 13.44 5.02 16.20
C LEU A 209 14.25 5.25 17.50
N LYS A 210 15.51 5.69 17.40
CA LYS A 210 16.32 6.11 18.57
C LYS A 210 15.99 7.52 19.04
N HIS A 211 15.43 8.34 18.15
CA HIS A 211 15.24 9.78 18.38
C HIS A 211 13.78 10.18 18.49
N VAL A 212 12.86 9.38 17.94
CA VAL A 212 11.45 9.73 17.80
C VAL A 212 10.57 8.58 18.28
N SER A 213 9.60 8.87 19.14
CA SER A 213 8.56 7.91 19.52
C SER A 213 7.41 7.89 18.51
N SER A 214 6.75 6.74 18.39
CA SER A 214 5.58 6.56 17.52
C SER A 214 4.44 7.52 17.85
N GLU A 215 4.22 7.78 19.14
CA GLU A 215 3.17 8.64 19.66
C GLU A 215 3.41 10.09 19.27
N GLU A 216 4.63 10.61 19.47
CA GLU A 216 4.99 11.98 19.11
C GLU A 216 4.99 12.18 17.59
N TYR A 217 5.46 11.18 16.83
CA TYR A 217 5.41 11.23 15.37
C TYR A 217 3.97 11.38 14.84
N MET A 218 3.02 10.60 15.37
CA MET A 218 1.62 10.69 14.95
C MET A 218 0.94 12.01 15.36
N LYS A 219 1.36 12.66 16.45
CA LYS A 219 0.86 13.99 16.85
C LYS A 219 1.22 15.08 15.83
N GLN A 220 2.27 14.90 15.02
CA GLN A 220 2.61 15.85 13.96
C GLN A 220 1.47 16.04 12.95
N PHE A 221 0.59 15.05 12.77
CA PHE A 221 -0.59 15.22 11.94
C PHE A 221 -1.51 16.37 12.43
N ASP A 222 -1.65 16.53 13.75
CA ASP A 222 -2.49 17.59 14.31
C ASP A 222 -1.88 18.98 14.10
N LEU A 223 -0.55 19.07 13.96
CA LEU A 223 0.16 20.27 13.55
C LEU A 223 -0.03 20.55 12.06
N ILE A 224 0.16 19.54 11.20
CA ILE A 224 -0.02 19.66 9.74
C ILE A 224 -1.45 20.14 9.43
N LYS A 225 -2.46 19.61 10.14
CA LYS A 225 -3.86 19.99 9.94
C LYS A 225 -4.13 21.49 10.12
N LYS A 226 -3.34 22.18 10.97
CA LYS A 226 -3.44 23.63 11.21
C LYS A 226 -2.57 24.45 10.25
N SER A 227 -1.64 23.82 9.53
CA SER A 227 -0.73 24.48 8.60
C SER A 227 -1.32 24.57 7.19
N PRO A 228 -1.08 25.67 6.44
CA PRO A 228 -1.38 25.75 5.01
C PRO A 228 -0.73 24.61 4.19
N GLY A 229 0.39 24.06 4.67
CA GLY A 229 1.08 22.94 4.02
C GLY A 229 0.22 21.68 3.84
N ARG A 230 -0.88 21.53 4.60
CA ARG A 230 -1.85 20.43 4.41
C ARG A 230 -2.42 20.33 3.00
N PHE A 231 -2.52 21.45 2.28
CA PHE A 231 -3.08 21.49 0.94
C PHE A 231 -2.13 20.89 -0.12
N LEU A 232 -0.83 20.79 0.18
CA LEU A 232 0.14 20.14 -0.71
C LEU A 232 -0.16 18.64 -0.88
N GLU A 233 -0.80 18.01 0.10
CA GLU A 233 -1.24 16.61 0.01
C GLU A 233 -2.23 16.39 -1.16
N PHE A 234 -2.98 17.43 -1.55
CA PHE A 234 -3.93 17.34 -2.67
C PHE A 234 -3.26 16.93 -3.99
N PHE A 235 -2.00 17.34 -4.16
CA PHE A 235 -1.17 17.06 -5.34
C PHE A 235 -0.22 15.87 -5.15
N SER A 236 -0.28 15.21 -3.99
CA SER A 236 0.56 14.06 -3.66
C SER A 236 -0.12 12.74 -4.00
N THR A 237 0.68 11.75 -4.41
CA THR A 237 0.21 10.37 -4.68
C THR A 237 -0.12 9.60 -3.41
N HIS A 238 0.51 9.97 -2.30
CA HIS A 238 0.35 9.34 -0.99
C HIS A 238 -0.09 10.40 0.04
N PRO A 239 -0.90 10.03 1.05
CA PRO A 239 -1.13 10.89 2.20
C PRO A 239 0.16 10.99 3.01
N PHE A 240 0.31 12.06 3.80
CA PHE A 240 1.47 12.18 4.68
C PHE A 240 1.55 11.01 5.67
N LEU A 241 2.78 10.52 5.93
CA LEU A 241 3.02 9.35 6.78
C LEU A 241 2.41 9.49 8.20
N PRO A 242 2.49 10.64 8.90
CA PRO A 242 1.80 10.80 10.18
C PRO A 242 0.27 10.63 10.10
N LYS A 243 -0.35 11.06 8.99
CA LYS A 243 -1.79 10.87 8.74
C LYS A 243 -2.12 9.39 8.58
N ARG A 244 -1.33 8.66 7.78
CA ARG A 244 -1.48 7.21 7.58
C ARG A 244 -1.31 6.44 8.89
N GLY A 245 -0.27 6.77 9.66
CA GLY A 245 -0.04 6.18 10.98
C GLY A 245 -1.23 6.36 11.92
N LYS A 246 -1.78 7.58 12.01
CA LYS A 246 -2.98 7.86 12.83
C LYS A 246 -4.21 7.08 12.35
N ALA A 247 -4.46 7.04 11.04
CA ALA A 247 -5.56 6.27 10.46
C ALA A 247 -5.42 4.76 10.74
N LEU A 248 -4.20 4.21 10.62
CA LEU A 248 -3.90 2.81 10.90
C LEU A 248 -4.05 2.48 12.39
N PHE A 249 -3.64 3.38 13.28
CA PHE A 249 -3.79 3.21 14.72
C PHE A 249 -5.27 3.19 15.16
N ILE A 250 -6.10 4.07 14.60
CA ILE A 250 -7.55 4.06 14.82
C ILE A 250 -8.16 2.76 14.32
N PHE A 251 -7.76 2.31 13.13
CA PHE A 251 -8.18 1.01 12.61
C PHE A 251 -7.79 -0.14 13.55
N TYR A 252 -6.55 -0.18 14.02
CA TYR A 252 -6.05 -1.18 14.98
C TYR A 252 -6.86 -1.21 16.28
N LYS A 253 -7.23 -0.04 16.84
CA LYS A 253 -7.98 0.04 18.10
C LYS A 253 -9.45 -0.35 17.95
N SER A 254 -9.98 -0.33 16.73
CA SER A 254 -11.39 -0.57 16.44
C SER A 254 -11.87 -1.97 16.86
N PRO A 255 -13.14 -2.11 17.29
CA PRO A 255 -13.77 -3.42 17.46
C PRO A 255 -13.76 -4.25 16.17
N PHE A 256 -13.85 -3.60 15.01
CA PHE A 256 -13.77 -4.25 13.71
C PHE A 256 -12.47 -5.04 13.54
N TYR A 257 -11.32 -4.39 13.69
CA TYR A 257 -10.03 -5.05 13.56
C TYR A 257 -9.88 -6.20 14.57
N LYS A 258 -10.26 -5.99 15.84
CA LYS A 258 -10.22 -7.02 16.88
C LYS A 258 -11.04 -8.27 16.53
N ASN A 259 -12.17 -8.11 15.84
CA ASN A 259 -12.99 -9.23 15.38
C ASN A 259 -12.42 -9.89 14.13
N VAL A 260 -11.91 -9.09 13.18
CA VAL A 260 -11.21 -9.55 11.97
C VAL A 260 -10.03 -10.45 12.32
N ILE A 261 -9.16 -10.02 13.23
CA ILE A 261 -7.99 -10.81 13.62
C ILE A 261 -8.34 -12.09 14.37
N ARG A 262 -9.52 -12.14 15.01
CA ARG A 262 -10.08 -13.31 15.71
C ARG A 262 -10.94 -14.19 14.81
N TYR A 263 -11.09 -13.86 13.53
CA TYR A 263 -11.93 -14.59 12.56
C TYR A 263 -13.38 -14.80 13.04
N LYS A 264 -13.93 -13.83 13.79
CA LYS A 264 -15.34 -13.85 14.19
C LYS A 264 -16.23 -13.42 13.02
N LYS A 265 -17.52 -13.76 13.07
CA LYS A 265 -18.52 -13.27 12.11
C LYS A 265 -18.53 -11.74 12.15
N ILE A 266 -18.27 -11.09 11.02
CA ILE A 266 -18.21 -9.64 10.87
C ILE A 266 -19.53 -9.17 10.30
N THR A 267 -20.22 -8.28 11.01
CA THR A 267 -21.35 -7.53 10.46
C THR A 267 -20.86 -6.19 9.88
N PRO A 268 -21.47 -5.69 8.80
CA PRO A 268 -21.14 -4.38 8.23
C PRO A 268 -21.17 -3.23 9.24
N SER A 269 -22.06 -3.30 10.24
CA SER A 269 -22.19 -2.29 11.30
C SER A 269 -20.91 -2.09 12.14
N PHE A 270 -20.07 -3.12 12.31
CA PHE A 270 -18.80 -2.95 13.04
C PHE A 270 -17.80 -2.07 12.28
N LYS A 271 -17.92 -2.01 10.95
CA LYS A 271 -17.02 -1.25 10.08
C LYS A 271 -17.39 0.25 10.10
N GLU A 272 -18.67 0.60 10.20
CA GLU A 272 -19.15 1.97 10.04
C GLU A 272 -18.45 3.02 10.93
N GLY A 273 -18.28 2.72 12.23
CA GLY A 273 -17.65 3.64 13.18
C GLY A 273 -16.21 3.98 12.80
N VAL A 274 -15.40 2.95 12.49
CA VAL A 274 -14.00 3.14 12.11
C VAL A 274 -13.88 3.84 10.76
N GLU A 275 -14.76 3.57 9.80
CA GLU A 275 -14.72 4.24 8.50
C GLU A 275 -15.11 5.71 8.57
N LYS A 276 -16.06 6.06 9.44
CA LYS A 276 -16.43 7.46 9.69
C LYS A 276 -15.26 8.23 10.30
N GLU A 277 -14.52 7.63 11.23
CA GLU A 277 -13.38 8.27 11.87
C GLU A 277 -12.18 8.40 10.92
N VAL A 278 -11.80 7.33 10.24
CA VAL A 278 -10.74 7.36 9.21
C VAL A 278 -11.12 8.34 8.09
N GLY A 279 -12.38 8.36 7.66
CA GLY A 279 -12.87 9.33 6.68
C GLY A 279 -12.79 10.78 7.11
N ARG A 280 -12.90 11.09 8.41
CA ARG A 280 -12.66 12.46 8.92
C ARG A 280 -11.19 12.85 8.80
N ILE A 281 -10.27 11.92 9.04
CA ILE A 281 -8.81 12.13 8.93
C ILE A 281 -8.37 12.29 7.48
N MET A 282 -8.94 11.48 6.58
CA MET A 282 -8.58 11.46 5.16
C MET A 282 -9.09 12.65 4.37
N ARG A 283 -10.03 13.44 4.92
CA ARG A 283 -10.50 14.68 4.29
C ARG A 283 -9.36 15.70 4.23
N VAL A 284 -9.05 16.16 3.02
CA VAL A 284 -8.27 17.37 2.80
C VAL A 284 -9.26 18.54 2.96
N ARG A 285 -9.33 19.11 4.16
CA ARG A 285 -10.14 20.31 4.48
C ARG A 285 -9.24 21.35 5.10
#